data_AF-A0A8C5SF08-F1
#
_entry.id   AF-A0A8C5SF08-F1
#
_cell.length_a   1.000
_cell.length_b   1.000
_cell.length_c   1.000
_cell.angle_alpha   90.00
_cell.angle_beta   90.00
_cell.angle_gamma   90.00
#
_symmetry.space_group_name_H-M   'P 1'
#
loop_
_entity.id
_entity.type
_entity.pdbx_description
1 polymer ?
#
loop_
_entity_poly.entity_id
_entity_poly.type
_entity_poly.pdbx_seq_one_letter_code
_entity_poly.pdbx_strand_id
1 'polypeptide(L)' 'MPSPASYVREFTRHSSDILANLNELRKRRILTDVTLQVGGCPLQAHKAVLTACR' A
#
# COMPACT_ATOMS: atom_id res chain seq x y z
N MET A 1 8.42 -38.29 -11.69
CA MET A 1 9.02 -37.12 -12.36
C MET A 1 9.14 -36.00 -11.33
N PRO A 2 10.33 -35.45 -11.03
CA PRO A 2 10.45 -34.36 -10.08
C PRO A 2 9.98 -33.06 -10.74
N SER A 3 9.19 -32.26 -10.02
CA SER A 3 8.73 -30.94 -10.48
C SER A 3 9.93 -30.01 -10.74
N PRO A 4 9.91 -29.16 -11.77
CA PRO A 4 10.99 -28.21 -12.01
C PRO A 4 11.21 -27.33 -10.77
N ALA A 5 12.47 -27.14 -10.38
CA ALA A 5 12.84 -26.33 -9.23
C ALA A 5 12.29 -24.90 -9.41
N SER A 6 11.32 -24.51 -8.57
CA SER A 6 10.80 -23.15 -8.55
C SER A 6 11.87 -22.22 -7.97
N TYR A 7 12.33 -21.25 -8.76
CA TYR A 7 13.21 -20.19 -8.26
C TYR A 7 12.36 -19.04 -7.69
N VAL A 8 12.68 -18.62 -6.47
CA VAL A 8 12.04 -17.46 -5.81
C VAL A 8 13.01 -16.29 -5.85
N ARG A 9 12.54 -15.14 -6.36
CA ARG A 9 13.28 -13.86 -6.29
C ARG A 9 12.67 -13.01 -5.20
N GLU A 10 13.45 -12.75 -4.16
CA GLU A 10 13.05 -11.84 -3.09
C GLU A 10 13.63 -10.44 -3.32
N PHE A 11 12.80 -9.41 -3.16
CA PHE A 11 13.20 -8.01 -3.26
C PHE A 11 13.10 -7.38 -1.87
N THR A 12 14.24 -7.24 -1.19
CA THR A 12 14.30 -6.81 0.22
C THR A 12 13.80 -5.39 0.47
N ARG A 13 13.77 -4.53 -0.55
CA ARG A 13 13.30 -3.13 -0.45
C ARG A 13 11.91 -2.89 -1.04
N HIS A 14 11.33 -3.87 -1.73
CA HIS A 14 10.15 -3.66 -2.55
C HIS A 14 8.95 -3.16 -1.73
N SER A 15 8.72 -3.73 -0.54
CA SER A 15 7.63 -3.30 0.35
C SER A 15 7.75 -1.84 0.77
N SER A 16 8.95 -1.39 1.14
CA SER A 16 9.23 0.00 1.50
C SER A 16 8.97 0.95 0.34
N ASP A 17 9.43 0.61 -0.86
CA ASP A 17 9.25 1.43 -2.05
C ASP A 17 7.76 1.53 -2.45
N ILE A 18 7.01 0.43 -2.33
CA ILE A 18 5.56 0.41 -2.56
C ILE A 18 4.82 1.29 -1.54
N LEU A 19 5.16 1.18 -0.25
CA LEU A 19 4.53 2.01 0.79
C LEU A 19 4.83 3.50 0.59
N ALA A 20 6.05 3.84 0.18
CA ALA A 20 6.42 5.21 -0.19
C ALA A 20 5.58 5.72 -1.36
N ASN A 21 5.39 4.91 -2.40
CA ASN A 21 4.55 5.28 -3.55
C ASN A 21 3.08 5.46 -3.17
N LEU A 22 2.52 4.57 -2.35
CA LEU A 22 1.15 4.70 -1.83
C LEU A 22 0.97 5.99 -1.02
N ASN A 23 1.99 6.42 -0.27
CA ASN A 23 1.96 7.69 0.44
C ASN A 23 1.96 8.90 -0.51
N GLU A 24 2.72 8.84 -1.60
CA GLU A 24 2.70 9.90 -2.63
C GLU A 24 1.35 9.98 -3.35
N LEU A 25 0.75 8.83 -3.69
CA LEU A 25 -0.60 8.76 -4.25
C LEU A 25 -1.63 9.36 -3.29
N ARG A 26 -1.54 9.04 -1.99
CA ARG A 26 -2.38 9.61 -0.94
C ARG A 26 -2.28 11.14 -0.88
N LYS A 27 -1.06 11.70 -0.88
CA LYS A 27 -0.82 13.15 -0.86
C LYS A 27 -1.44 13.85 -2.07
N ARG A 28 -1.38 13.21 -3.23
CA ARG A 28 -1.94 13.71 -4.50
C ARG A 28 -3.44 13.42 -4.66
N ARG A 29 -4.04 12.67 -3.74
CA ARG A 29 -5.45 12.22 -3.79
C ARG A 29 -5.76 11.38 -5.03
N ILE A 30 -4.81 10.56 -5.45
CA ILE A 30 -4.90 9.67 -6.61
C ILE A 30 -5.07 8.25 -6.10
N LEU A 31 -6.01 7.49 -6.67
CA LEU A 31 -6.29 6.09 -6.31
C LEU A 31 -6.68 5.88 -4.83
N THR A 32 -7.10 6.94 -4.14
CA THR A 32 -7.66 6.86 -2.79
C THR A 32 -9.15 6.53 -2.86
N ASP A 33 -9.60 5.59 -2.05
CA ASP A 33 -10.96 5.03 -2.06
C ASP A 33 -11.73 5.29 -0.74
N VAL A 34 -11.13 6.01 0.20
CA VAL A 34 -11.75 6.43 1.45
C VAL A 34 -11.33 7.85 1.86
N THR A 35 -12.30 8.58 2.42
CA THR A 35 -12.08 9.84 3.12
C THR A 35 -12.45 9.67 4.59
N LEU A 36 -11.50 9.91 5.51
CA LEU A 36 -11.75 9.93 6.94
C LEU A 36 -12.01 11.36 7.40
N GLN A 37 -13.08 11.57 8.16
CA GLN A 37 -13.37 12.86 8.76
C GLN A 37 -12.82 12.88 10.20
N VAL A 38 -11.80 13.69 10.46
CA VAL A 38 -11.16 13.77 11.78
C VAL A 38 -11.12 15.23 12.21
N GLY A 39 -11.85 15.57 13.29
CA GLY A 39 -11.88 16.94 13.83
C GLY A 39 -12.33 18.01 12.81
N GLY A 40 -13.20 17.66 11.87
CA GLY A 40 -13.62 18.58 10.80
C GLY A 40 -12.74 18.56 9.54
N CYS A 41 -11.61 17.86 9.57
CA CYS A 41 -10.68 17.78 8.44
C CYS A 41 -10.84 16.47 7.64
N PRO A 42 -11.03 16.53 6.31
CA PRO A 42 -11.08 15.34 5.46
C PRO A 42 -9.67 14.82 5.12
N LEU A 43 -9.41 13.54 5.40
CA LEU A 43 -8.16 12.85 5.11
C LEU A 43 -8.37 11.77 4.05
N GLN A 44 -7.70 11.89 2.90
CA GLN A 44 -7.70 10.85 1.87
C GLN A 44 -6.78 9.69 2.27
N ALA A 45 -7.20 8.45 2.00
CA ALA A 45 -6.43 7.25 2.29
C ALA A 45 -6.83 6.07 1.38
N HIS A 46 -6.15 4.93 1.57
CA HIS A 46 -6.45 3.66 0.92
C HIS A 46 -7.02 2.70 1.98
N LYS A 47 -8.24 2.17 1.77
CA LYS A 47 -8.90 1.27 2.74
C LYS A 47 -8.05 0.04 3.07
N ALA A 48 -7.46 -0.56 2.04
CA ALA A 48 -6.62 -1.75 2.19
C ALA A 48 -5.42 -1.49 3.11
N VAL A 49 -4.76 -0.34 2.97
CA VAL A 49 -3.62 0.05 3.81
C VAL A 49 -4.07 0.26 5.26
N LEU A 50 -5.16 0.99 5.49
CA LEU A 50 -5.69 1.22 6.83
C LEU A 50 -6.06 -0.08 7.55
N THR A 51 -6.66 -1.02 6.81
CA THR A 51 -7.07 -2.33 7.37
C THR A 51 -5.86 -3.20 7.72
N ALA A 52 -4.74 -3.05 7.01
CA ALA A 52 -3.52 -3.80 7.26
C ALA A 52 -2.73 -3.31 8.49
N CYS A 53 -2.83 -2.03 8.85
CA CYS A 53 -2.04 -1.39 9.90
C CYS A 53 -2.70 -1.43 11.31
N ARG A 54 -3.11 -2.61 11.80
CA ARG A 54 -3.76 -2.75 13.14
C ARG A 54 -3.07 -1.98 14.26
#